data_AF-A0A3Q1EI98-F1
#
_entry.id   AF-A0A3Q1EI98-F1
#
_cell.length_a   1.000
_cell.length_b   1.000
_cell.length_c   1.000
_cell.angle_alpha   90.00
_cell.angle_beta   90.00
_cell.angle_gamma   90.00
#
_symmetry.space_group_name_H-M   'P 1'
#
loop_
_entity.id
_entity.type
_entity.pdbx_description
1 polymer ?
#
loop_
_entity_poly.entity_id
_entity_poly.type
_entity_poly.pdbx_seq_one_letter_code
_entity_poly.pdbx_strand_id
1 'polypeptide(L)'
;MDFPNCTEEVFATNNSSCASLETTKLPTSKILLSITLSVLAVVTTFLNCLVITAIAVTRKLHHPANYLICSLAVTDLLVAVLVMPFSIMYIQKESWGMGPVMCTIWLSVDITCCTCSILHLAAIAIDRYRAITDAVEYSRKRTGKMAGAMVSVVWFLSILISLPPLLWRHYTEDGDDEDQCIIVHHNMAFTLYSTLGAFYIPLLLILILYYKIYQAAQTLYMRREASRASRHSCMTNGSMIPSTYPAGDGDVDGGPRSPEPVSPPEKSYSEPSNEEPPRERVRASVKPIHGKSRRRETRNESRRSQFQQGPRISNARERRAASTLGLIIGAFVICWLPFFVKEVIVNTCNSCSTSVEMADFLTWLGYLNSLINPLIYTIFNEDFKKAFQRLVRCTHYL
;
A
#
# COMPACT_ATOMS: atom_id res chain seq x y z
N MET A 1 44.10 -49.27 -36.15
CA MET A 1 44.36 -47.84 -35.87
C MET A 1 43.79 -47.62 -34.49
N ASP A 2 44.68 -47.86 -33.55
CA ASP A 2 44.40 -48.19 -32.17
C ASP A 2 44.60 -46.95 -31.30
N PHE A 3 43.75 -46.80 -30.28
CA PHE A 3 43.83 -45.72 -29.30
C PHE A 3 45.13 -45.81 -28.52
N PRO A 4 45.85 -44.70 -28.23
CA PRO A 4 46.99 -44.76 -27.35
C PRO A 4 46.51 -44.91 -25.90
N ASN A 5 46.93 -46.02 -25.30
CA ASN A 5 46.76 -46.37 -23.90
C ASN A 5 47.91 -45.71 -23.11
N CYS A 6 47.61 -44.85 -22.14
CA CYS A 6 48.64 -44.28 -21.26
C CYS A 6 48.92 -45.25 -20.11
N THR A 7 49.91 -46.11 -20.29
CA THR A 7 50.54 -46.87 -19.20
C THR A 7 52.03 -46.58 -19.14
N GLU A 8 52.49 -46.40 -17.91
CA GLU A 8 53.87 -46.49 -17.41
C GLU A 8 54.82 -45.29 -17.50
N GLU A 9 55.56 -45.20 -16.41
CA GLU A 9 56.48 -44.18 -15.94
C GLU A 9 57.63 -43.89 -16.90
N VAL A 10 57.93 -42.59 -17.11
CA VAL A 10 59.32 -42.13 -17.30
C VAL A 10 59.48 -40.77 -16.62
N PHE A 11 60.32 -40.75 -15.60
CA PHE A 11 60.92 -39.56 -14.98
C PHE A 11 61.68 -38.73 -16.04
N ALA A 12 61.37 -37.43 -16.17
CA ALA A 12 62.35 -36.32 -16.19
C ALA A 12 61.74 -35.02 -16.77
N THR A 13 61.60 -34.02 -15.89
CA THR A 13 61.82 -32.57 -16.07
C THR A 13 61.32 -31.83 -17.32
N ASN A 14 60.47 -30.83 -17.02
CA ASN A 14 60.21 -29.52 -17.68
C ASN A 14 58.91 -29.35 -18.49
N ASN A 15 58.06 -28.45 -17.94
CA ASN A 15 57.01 -27.61 -18.55
C ASN A 15 56.45 -28.01 -19.92
N SER A 16 55.20 -28.48 -19.95
CA SER A 16 54.05 -27.72 -20.50
C SER A 16 52.84 -28.62 -20.77
N SER A 17 51.69 -28.16 -20.29
CA SER A 17 50.38 -28.30 -20.95
C SER A 17 49.81 -29.72 -21.13
N CYS A 18 49.30 -30.28 -20.04
CA CYS A 18 47.96 -30.88 -20.09
C CYS A 18 47.09 -30.05 -19.14
N ALA A 19 46.65 -28.89 -19.61
CA ALA A 19 45.60 -28.14 -18.94
C ALA A 19 44.37 -29.06 -18.94
N SER A 20 44.14 -29.69 -17.79
CA SER A 20 42.88 -30.31 -17.48
C SER A 20 41.80 -29.30 -17.83
N LEU A 21 40.92 -29.69 -18.75
CA LEU A 21 39.62 -29.08 -18.91
C LEU A 21 38.86 -29.33 -17.60
N GLU A 22 39.23 -28.60 -16.54
CA GLU A 22 38.36 -28.40 -15.40
C GLU A 22 37.17 -27.65 -15.95
N THR A 23 36.15 -28.40 -16.37
CA THR A 23 34.77 -27.94 -16.26
C THR A 23 34.62 -27.45 -14.82
N THR A 24 34.82 -26.15 -14.61
CA THR A 24 34.63 -25.46 -13.35
C THR A 24 33.16 -25.67 -13.01
N LYS A 25 32.86 -26.72 -12.23
CA LYS A 25 31.50 -27.00 -11.80
C LYS A 25 31.08 -25.79 -10.98
N LEU A 26 30.20 -24.97 -11.55
CA LEU A 26 29.63 -23.81 -10.86
C LEU A 26 29.12 -24.33 -9.50
N PRO A 27 29.51 -23.73 -8.36
CA PRO A 27 29.18 -24.28 -7.06
C PRO A 27 27.66 -24.43 -6.93
N THR A 28 27.19 -25.60 -6.51
CA THR A 28 25.76 -25.96 -6.45
C THR A 28 24.93 -24.92 -5.68
N SER A 29 25.55 -24.24 -4.70
CA SER A 29 24.95 -23.13 -3.95
C SER A 29 24.61 -21.93 -4.82
N LYS A 30 25.49 -21.53 -5.76
CA LYS A 30 25.23 -20.42 -6.70
C LYS A 30 24.11 -20.76 -7.69
N ILE A 31 24.05 -22.01 -8.15
CA ILE A 31 22.96 -22.48 -9.03
C ILE A 31 21.62 -22.42 -8.27
N LEU A 32 21.58 -22.97 -7.05
CA LEU A 32 20.36 -22.95 -6.22
C LEU A 32 19.91 -21.53 -5.90
N LEU A 33 20.85 -20.63 -5.58
CA LEU A 33 20.58 -19.21 -5.37
C LEU A 33 19.97 -18.59 -6.63
N SER A 34 20.61 -18.76 -7.79
CA SER A 34 20.10 -18.22 -9.07
C SER A 34 18.68 -18.69 -9.37
N ILE A 35 18.39 -19.98 -9.16
CA ILE A 35 17.05 -20.54 -9.36
C ILE A 35 16.06 -19.89 -8.39
N THR A 36 16.43 -19.76 -7.12
CA THR A 36 15.56 -19.16 -6.09
C THR A 36 15.24 -17.69 -6.42
N LEU A 37 16.24 -16.90 -6.78
CA LEU A 37 16.07 -15.50 -7.16
C LEU A 37 15.26 -15.35 -8.46
N SER A 38 15.46 -16.25 -9.42
CA SER A 38 14.69 -16.26 -10.68
C SER A 38 13.22 -16.59 -10.43
N VAL A 39 12.92 -17.58 -9.57
CA VAL A 39 11.54 -17.90 -9.15
C VAL A 39 10.92 -16.69 -8.45
N LEU A 40 11.65 -16.01 -7.57
CA LEU A 40 11.19 -14.79 -6.91
C LEU A 40 10.82 -13.70 -7.92
N ALA A 41 11.67 -13.45 -8.92
CA ALA A 41 11.42 -12.45 -9.96
C ALA A 41 10.20 -12.79 -10.82
N VAL A 42 10.04 -14.06 -11.20
CA VAL A 42 8.88 -14.54 -11.97
C VAL A 42 7.58 -14.41 -11.17
N VAL A 43 7.57 -14.81 -9.90
CA VAL A 43 6.39 -14.67 -9.03
C VAL A 43 6.05 -13.19 -8.82
N THR A 44 7.04 -12.34 -8.60
CA THR A 44 6.86 -10.88 -8.48
C THR A 44 6.22 -10.29 -9.74
N THR A 45 6.74 -10.67 -10.91
CA THR A 45 6.21 -10.26 -12.22
C THR A 45 4.75 -10.69 -12.36
N PHE A 46 4.46 -11.97 -12.11
CA PHE A 46 3.12 -12.54 -12.23
C PHE A 46 2.10 -11.83 -11.33
N LEU A 47 2.43 -11.65 -10.03
CA LEU A 47 1.50 -11.05 -9.08
C LEU A 47 1.24 -9.57 -9.36
N ASN A 48 2.25 -8.80 -9.76
CA ASN A 48 2.07 -7.40 -10.14
C ASN A 48 1.25 -7.26 -11.44
N CYS A 49 1.49 -8.11 -12.44
CA CYS A 49 0.65 -8.20 -13.64
C CYS A 49 -0.82 -8.50 -13.29
N LEU A 50 -1.06 -9.41 -12.34
CA LEU A 50 -2.41 -9.69 -11.87
C LEU A 50 -3.04 -8.50 -11.15
N VAL A 51 -2.31 -7.75 -10.33
CA VAL A 51 -2.82 -6.51 -9.67
C VAL A 51 -3.26 -5.51 -10.73
N ILE A 52 -2.40 -5.24 -11.72
CA ILE A 52 -2.68 -4.30 -12.81
C ILE A 52 -3.91 -4.77 -13.60
N THR A 53 -3.96 -6.04 -13.99
CA THR A 53 -5.08 -6.63 -14.73
C THR A 53 -6.38 -6.59 -13.94
N ALA A 54 -6.34 -6.89 -12.63
CA ALA A 54 -7.51 -6.85 -11.76
C ALA A 54 -8.13 -5.45 -11.73
N ILE A 55 -7.31 -4.42 -11.57
CA ILE A 55 -7.75 -3.02 -11.58
C ILE A 55 -8.27 -2.64 -12.97
N ALA A 56 -7.57 -3.01 -14.04
CA ALA A 56 -7.96 -2.66 -15.41
C ALA A 56 -9.33 -3.23 -15.79
N VAL A 57 -9.56 -4.52 -15.52
CA VAL A 57 -10.76 -5.24 -15.97
C VAL A 57 -11.94 -5.06 -15.00
N THR A 58 -11.69 -4.92 -13.69
CA THR A 58 -12.77 -4.90 -12.71
C THR A 58 -13.26 -3.47 -12.47
N ARG A 59 -14.37 -3.07 -13.09
CA ARG A 59 -14.99 -1.74 -12.91
C ARG A 59 -15.20 -1.31 -11.45
N LYS A 60 -15.48 -2.26 -10.55
CA LYS A 60 -15.62 -1.98 -9.10
C LYS A 60 -14.32 -1.49 -8.44
N LEU A 61 -13.18 -1.74 -9.06
CA LEU A 61 -11.86 -1.29 -8.62
C LEU A 61 -11.44 0.04 -9.26
N HIS A 62 -12.24 0.67 -10.13
CA HIS A 62 -11.93 1.97 -10.74
C HIS A 62 -12.19 3.15 -9.79
N HIS A 63 -11.63 3.07 -8.58
CA HIS A 63 -11.60 4.19 -7.64
C HIS A 63 -10.28 4.96 -7.76
N PRO A 64 -10.26 6.29 -7.55
CA PRO A 64 -9.04 7.10 -7.66
C PRO A 64 -7.87 6.60 -6.82
N ALA A 65 -8.16 6.07 -5.63
CA ALA A 65 -7.13 5.49 -4.76
C ALA A 65 -6.41 4.28 -5.36
N ASN A 66 -7.10 3.50 -6.19
CA ASN A 66 -6.51 2.32 -6.82
C ASN A 66 -5.58 2.71 -7.99
N TYR A 67 -5.58 3.97 -8.45
CA TYR A 67 -4.61 4.43 -9.44
C TYR A 67 -3.19 4.51 -8.83
N LEU A 68 -3.09 4.90 -7.55
CA LEU A 68 -1.83 4.87 -6.81
C LEU A 68 -1.33 3.43 -6.63
N ILE A 69 -2.23 2.50 -6.29
CA ILE A 69 -1.90 1.07 -6.18
C ILE A 69 -1.47 0.50 -7.54
N CYS A 70 -2.15 0.88 -8.62
CA CYS A 70 -1.79 0.46 -9.97
C CYS A 70 -0.40 0.97 -10.36
N SER A 71 -0.11 2.25 -10.12
CA SER A 71 1.21 2.84 -10.42
C SER A 71 2.32 2.22 -9.56
N LEU A 72 2.05 1.90 -8.30
CA LEU A 72 2.97 1.12 -7.46
C LEU A 72 3.22 -0.27 -8.05
N ALA A 73 2.18 -0.98 -8.48
CA ALA A 73 2.34 -2.29 -9.13
C ALA A 73 3.11 -2.23 -10.46
N VAL A 74 2.95 -1.14 -11.22
CA VAL A 74 3.79 -0.88 -12.41
C VAL A 74 5.24 -0.68 -12.03
N THR A 75 5.50 0.07 -10.95
CA THR A 75 6.87 0.31 -10.45
C THR A 75 7.52 -1.00 -9.99
N ASP A 76 6.80 -1.80 -9.21
CA ASP A 76 7.26 -3.10 -8.72
C ASP A 76 7.47 -4.11 -9.87
N LEU A 77 6.65 -4.03 -10.93
CA LEU A 77 6.83 -4.81 -12.17
C LEU A 77 8.11 -4.41 -12.92
N LEU A 78 8.41 -3.11 -12.99
CA LEU A 78 9.65 -2.62 -13.61
C LEU A 78 10.88 -3.13 -12.85
N VAL A 79 10.86 -3.17 -11.51
CA VAL A 79 11.93 -3.80 -10.72
C VAL A 79 12.07 -5.28 -11.10
N ALA A 80 10.96 -6.02 -11.14
CA ALA A 80 10.99 -7.46 -11.42
C ALA A 80 11.51 -7.82 -12.83
N VAL A 81 11.25 -6.97 -13.83
CA VAL A 81 11.60 -7.24 -15.23
C VAL A 81 12.91 -6.57 -15.66
N LEU A 82 13.21 -5.38 -15.17
CA LEU A 82 14.35 -4.56 -15.61
C LEU A 82 15.49 -4.46 -14.60
N VAL A 83 15.29 -4.86 -13.35
CA VAL A 83 16.32 -4.77 -12.30
C VAL A 83 16.75 -6.16 -11.84
N MET A 84 15.80 -6.99 -11.40
CA MET A 84 16.10 -8.31 -10.83
C MET A 84 16.90 -9.20 -11.79
N PRO A 85 16.58 -9.33 -13.09
CA PRO A 85 17.33 -10.24 -13.97
C PRO A 85 18.81 -9.83 -14.14
N PHE A 86 19.08 -8.53 -14.23
CA PHE A 86 20.45 -8.02 -14.33
C PHE A 86 21.18 -8.14 -12.99
N SER A 87 20.50 -7.96 -11.86
CA SER A 87 21.06 -8.26 -10.54
C SER A 87 21.45 -9.74 -10.39
N ILE A 88 20.59 -10.68 -10.82
CA ILE A 88 20.93 -12.12 -10.82
C ILE A 88 22.17 -12.38 -11.66
N MET A 89 22.24 -11.80 -12.86
CA MET A 89 23.38 -11.97 -13.75
C MET A 89 24.66 -11.41 -13.13
N TYR A 90 24.59 -10.23 -12.49
CA TYR A 90 25.71 -9.61 -11.80
C TYR A 90 26.23 -10.49 -10.65
N ILE A 91 25.33 -11.02 -9.81
CA ILE A 91 25.68 -11.95 -8.72
C ILE A 91 26.34 -13.23 -9.25
N GLN A 92 25.88 -13.77 -10.39
CA GLN A 92 26.45 -14.98 -10.96
C GLN A 92 27.84 -14.76 -11.57
N LYS A 93 28.05 -13.61 -12.23
CA LYS A 93 29.30 -13.28 -12.92
C LYS A 93 30.34 -12.64 -12.00
N GLU A 94 29.94 -12.12 -10.84
CA GLU A 94 30.80 -11.36 -9.91
C GLU A 94 31.49 -10.15 -10.57
N SER A 95 31.02 -9.75 -11.76
CA SER A 95 31.57 -8.72 -12.62
C SER A 95 30.51 -8.23 -13.60
N TRP A 96 30.67 -6.99 -14.08
CA TRP A 96 29.77 -6.32 -15.00
C TRP A 96 30.32 -6.28 -16.43
N GLY A 97 29.91 -7.25 -17.26
CA GLY A 97 30.37 -7.35 -18.65
C GLY A 97 29.48 -6.70 -19.71
N MET A 98 28.46 -5.90 -19.36
CA MET A 98 27.51 -5.32 -20.34
C MET A 98 27.84 -3.87 -20.74
N GLY A 99 29.00 -3.37 -20.30
CA GLY A 99 29.48 -2.03 -20.58
C GLY A 99 28.83 -0.92 -19.75
N PRO A 100 29.41 0.30 -19.81
CA PRO A 100 29.06 1.41 -18.92
C PRO A 100 27.65 1.97 -19.18
N VAL A 101 27.21 2.00 -20.44
CA VAL A 101 25.87 2.50 -20.81
C VAL A 101 24.79 1.64 -20.16
N MET A 102 24.92 0.32 -20.26
CA MET A 102 23.94 -0.59 -19.65
C MET A 102 23.98 -0.52 -18.13
N CYS A 103 25.17 -0.32 -17.54
CA CYS A 103 25.32 -0.12 -16.09
C CYS A 103 24.53 1.10 -15.62
N THR A 104 24.72 2.24 -16.29
CA THR A 104 24.02 3.49 -15.99
C THR A 104 22.51 3.34 -16.16
N ILE A 105 22.03 2.65 -17.20
CA ILE A 105 20.60 2.38 -17.39
C ILE A 105 20.07 1.51 -16.24
N TRP A 106 20.74 0.41 -15.91
CA TRP A 106 20.31 -0.51 -14.86
C TRP A 106 20.23 0.18 -13.50
N LEU A 107 21.30 0.87 -13.08
CA LEU A 107 21.32 1.64 -11.83
C LEU A 107 20.29 2.77 -11.85
N SER A 108 20.07 3.44 -12.98
CA SER A 108 19.06 4.50 -13.10
C SER A 108 17.66 3.97 -12.87
N VAL A 109 17.32 2.86 -13.52
CA VAL A 109 16.03 2.20 -13.36
C VAL A 109 15.86 1.70 -11.92
N ASP A 110 16.89 1.09 -11.33
CA ASP A 110 16.85 0.60 -9.96
C ASP A 110 16.55 1.71 -8.95
N ILE A 111 17.40 2.74 -8.89
CA ILE A 111 17.24 3.87 -7.96
C ILE A 111 15.88 4.54 -8.17
N THR A 112 15.50 4.78 -9.43
CA THR A 112 14.24 5.47 -9.76
C THR A 112 13.05 4.63 -9.31
N CYS A 113 13.01 3.33 -9.64
CA CYS A 113 11.89 2.47 -9.28
C CYS A 113 11.79 2.27 -7.77
N CYS A 114 12.90 2.06 -7.07
CA CYS A 114 12.90 1.93 -5.61
C CYS A 114 12.42 3.22 -4.94
N THR A 115 12.94 4.38 -5.34
CA THR A 115 12.48 5.69 -4.84
C THR A 115 10.99 5.91 -5.15
N CYS A 116 10.55 5.51 -6.34
CA CYS A 116 9.16 5.60 -6.79
C CYS A 116 8.22 4.73 -5.95
N SER A 117 8.60 3.49 -5.62
CA SER A 117 7.79 2.64 -4.75
C SER A 117 7.64 3.22 -3.34
N ILE A 118 8.70 3.83 -2.79
CA ILE A 118 8.67 4.50 -1.48
C ILE A 118 7.72 5.71 -1.49
N LEU A 119 7.87 6.58 -2.49
CA LEU A 119 7.03 7.78 -2.62
C LEU A 119 5.57 7.42 -2.94
N HIS A 120 5.31 6.32 -3.66
CA HIS A 120 3.95 5.80 -3.82
C HIS A 120 3.34 5.34 -2.50
N LEU A 121 4.09 4.67 -1.62
CA LEU A 121 3.61 4.32 -0.28
C LEU A 121 3.28 5.57 0.55
N ALA A 122 4.11 6.61 0.47
CA ALA A 122 3.83 7.90 1.10
C ALA A 122 2.55 8.56 0.53
N ALA A 123 2.40 8.56 -0.79
CA ALA A 123 1.21 9.11 -1.45
C ALA A 123 -0.07 8.34 -1.08
N ILE A 124 0.01 7.00 -0.99
CA ILE A 124 -1.07 6.15 -0.49
C ILE A 124 -1.39 6.53 0.96
N ALA A 125 -0.39 6.69 1.83
CA ALA A 125 -0.61 7.10 3.22
C ALA A 125 -1.30 8.48 3.31
N ILE A 126 -0.93 9.45 2.47
CA ILE A 126 -1.60 10.77 2.40
C ILE A 126 -3.06 10.64 1.96
N ASP A 127 -3.35 9.90 0.89
CA ASP A 127 -4.73 9.65 0.42
C ASP A 127 -5.57 8.99 1.53
N ARG A 128 -5.00 7.99 2.22
CA ARG A 128 -5.66 7.29 3.33
C ARG A 128 -5.92 8.21 4.52
N TYR A 129 -4.93 9.02 4.90
CA TYR A 129 -5.07 9.98 5.99
C TYR A 129 -6.22 10.96 5.73
N ARG A 130 -6.23 11.60 4.56
CA ARG A 130 -7.29 12.53 4.16
C ARG A 130 -8.67 11.87 4.06
N ALA A 131 -8.72 10.62 3.58
CA ALA A 131 -9.95 9.84 3.53
C ALA A 131 -10.53 9.49 4.91
N ILE A 132 -9.70 9.45 5.95
CA ILE A 132 -10.11 9.15 7.33
C ILE A 132 -10.46 10.44 8.08
N THR A 133 -9.62 11.48 7.99
CA THR A 133 -9.83 12.74 8.73
C THR A 133 -10.96 13.58 8.16
N ASP A 134 -11.02 13.69 6.83
CA ASP A 134 -11.94 14.58 6.11
C ASP A 134 -12.93 13.78 5.26
N ALA A 135 -13.43 12.66 5.80
CA ALA A 135 -14.15 11.64 5.03
C ALA A 135 -15.26 12.17 4.11
N VAL A 136 -16.06 13.15 4.55
CA VAL A 136 -17.17 13.70 3.77
C VAL A 136 -16.67 14.63 2.66
N GLU A 137 -15.85 15.63 3.01
CA GLU A 137 -15.39 16.66 2.08
C GLU A 137 -14.38 16.08 1.07
N TYR A 138 -13.47 15.23 1.54
CA TYR A 138 -12.49 14.58 0.69
C TYR A 138 -13.15 13.58 -0.26
N SER A 139 -14.16 12.80 0.18
CA SER A 139 -14.88 11.88 -0.71
C SER A 139 -15.56 12.61 -1.88
N ARG A 140 -16.09 13.81 -1.65
CA ARG A 140 -16.70 14.65 -2.71
C ARG A 140 -15.67 15.22 -3.68
N LYS A 141 -14.48 15.60 -3.18
CA LYS A 141 -13.41 16.21 -3.98
C LYS A 141 -12.52 15.20 -4.71
N ARG A 142 -12.44 13.96 -4.22
CA ARG A 142 -11.50 12.96 -4.74
C ARG A 142 -11.87 12.50 -6.15
N THR A 143 -11.06 12.92 -7.13
CA THR A 143 -11.23 12.58 -8.55
C THR A 143 -10.03 11.79 -9.10
N GLY A 144 -10.23 11.10 -10.23
CA GLY A 144 -9.14 10.40 -10.93
C GLY A 144 -8.03 11.35 -11.41
N LYS A 145 -8.37 12.59 -11.77
CA LYS A 145 -7.40 13.63 -12.16
C LYS A 145 -6.43 13.96 -11.02
N MET A 146 -6.93 14.08 -9.78
CA MET A 146 -6.08 14.32 -8.62
C MET A 146 -5.16 13.13 -8.34
N ALA A 147 -5.66 11.90 -8.46
CA ALA A 147 -4.84 10.71 -8.30
C ALA A 147 -3.74 10.64 -9.38
N GLY A 148 -4.08 10.93 -10.65
CA GLY A 148 -3.10 11.02 -11.73
C GLY A 148 -2.05 12.12 -11.52
N ALA A 149 -2.44 13.27 -10.96
CA ALA A 149 -1.50 14.32 -10.57
C ALA A 149 -0.54 13.84 -9.46
N MET A 150 -1.05 13.13 -8.44
CA MET A 150 -0.20 12.53 -7.39
C MET A 150 0.80 11.52 -7.98
N VAL A 151 0.35 10.64 -8.87
CA VAL A 151 1.23 9.70 -9.60
C VAL A 151 2.32 10.46 -10.36
N SER A 152 1.96 11.51 -11.10
CA SER A 152 2.91 12.30 -11.89
C SER A 152 3.96 12.98 -11.01
N VAL A 153 3.54 13.54 -9.88
CA VAL A 153 4.46 14.14 -8.89
C VAL A 153 5.41 13.10 -8.32
N VAL A 154 4.92 11.90 -7.98
CA VAL A 154 5.76 10.82 -7.47
C VAL A 154 6.84 10.45 -8.49
N TRP A 155 6.47 10.15 -9.74
CA TRP A 155 7.43 9.81 -10.79
C TRP A 155 8.46 10.92 -11.02
N PHE A 156 8.00 12.16 -11.10
CA PHE A 156 8.88 13.31 -11.28
C PHE A 156 9.90 13.45 -10.14
N LEU A 157 9.45 13.36 -8.88
CA LEU A 157 10.33 13.44 -7.72
C LEU A 157 11.32 12.27 -7.67
N SER A 158 10.89 11.07 -8.04
CA SER A 158 11.78 9.89 -8.08
C SER A 158 12.90 10.04 -9.09
N ILE A 159 12.60 10.53 -10.29
CA ILE A 159 13.61 10.82 -11.31
C ILE A 159 14.54 11.94 -10.82
N LEU A 160 13.99 13.01 -10.25
CA LEU A 160 14.79 14.13 -9.75
C LEU A 160 15.80 13.68 -8.67
N ILE A 161 15.38 12.78 -7.77
CA ILE A 161 16.23 12.23 -6.70
C ILE A 161 17.27 11.26 -7.26
N SER A 162 16.96 10.50 -8.32
CA SER A 162 17.88 9.52 -8.91
C SER A 162 18.93 10.12 -9.84
N LEU A 163 18.70 11.32 -10.39
CA LEU A 163 19.62 11.95 -11.36
C LEU A 163 21.03 12.28 -10.79
N PRO A 164 21.19 12.92 -9.62
CA PRO A 164 22.52 13.37 -9.17
C PRO A 164 23.53 12.23 -8.95
N PRO A 165 23.18 11.08 -8.32
CA PRO A 165 24.09 9.94 -8.22
C PRO A 165 24.56 9.41 -9.58
N LEU A 166 23.70 9.44 -10.60
CA LEU A 166 24.00 8.94 -11.94
C LEU A 166 24.90 9.91 -12.72
N LEU A 167 24.61 11.21 -12.64
CA LEU A 167 25.46 12.24 -13.25
C LEU A 167 26.85 12.23 -12.64
N TRP A 168 26.94 12.08 -11.32
CA TRP A 168 28.23 12.04 -10.63
C TRP A 168 29.07 10.83 -11.05
N ARG A 169 28.47 9.63 -11.15
CA ARG A 169 29.16 8.42 -11.63
C ARG A 169 29.85 8.66 -12.96
N HIS A 170 29.16 9.31 -13.90
CA HIS A 170 29.70 9.58 -15.23
C HIS A 170 30.92 10.51 -15.24
N TYR A 171 31.05 11.40 -14.25
CA TYR A 171 32.23 12.27 -14.09
C TYR A 171 33.44 11.55 -13.47
N THR A 172 33.23 10.44 -12.76
CA THR A 172 34.29 9.69 -12.05
C THR A 172 34.81 8.47 -12.80
N GLU A 173 34.29 8.16 -14.00
CA GLU A 173 34.73 7.03 -14.85
C GLU A 173 36.18 7.15 -15.38
N ASP A 174 36.93 8.18 -15.01
CA ASP A 174 38.28 8.46 -15.51
C ASP A 174 39.41 7.62 -14.82
N GLY A 175 39.12 6.55 -14.05
CA GLY A 175 40.25 5.83 -13.46
C GLY A 175 40.16 4.50 -12.71
N ASP A 176 39.03 3.95 -12.26
CA ASP A 176 39.08 2.70 -11.46
C ASP A 176 37.86 1.77 -11.67
N ASP A 177 38.17 0.50 -11.95
CA ASP A 177 37.30 -0.69 -12.06
C ASP A 177 36.20 -0.71 -13.16
N GLU A 178 36.62 -1.00 -14.40
CA GLU A 178 35.70 -1.30 -15.54
C GLU A 178 34.76 -2.49 -15.27
N ASP A 179 35.08 -3.34 -14.27
CA ASP A 179 34.39 -4.60 -14.01
C ASP A 179 33.25 -4.51 -12.98
N GLN A 180 33.02 -3.36 -12.33
CA GLN A 180 32.01 -3.22 -11.27
C GLN A 180 30.90 -2.21 -11.61
N CYS A 181 29.65 -2.59 -11.35
CA CYS A 181 28.49 -1.72 -11.58
C CYS A 181 27.79 -1.37 -10.27
N ILE A 182 28.48 -0.56 -9.45
CA ILE A 182 28.01 -0.12 -8.14
C ILE A 182 28.11 1.40 -7.99
N ILE A 183 27.22 2.00 -7.20
CA ILE A 183 27.31 3.44 -6.91
C ILE A 183 28.35 3.63 -5.82
N VAL A 184 29.45 4.33 -6.14
CA VAL A 184 30.47 4.71 -5.17
C VAL A 184 30.30 6.20 -4.85
N HIS A 185 30.19 6.52 -3.56
CA HIS A 185 30.11 7.89 -3.10
C HIS A 185 31.44 8.34 -2.48
N HIS A 186 32.22 9.15 -3.20
CA HIS A 186 33.48 9.70 -2.65
C HIS A 186 33.28 10.86 -1.67
N ASN A 187 32.11 11.49 -1.67
CA ASN A 187 31.80 12.63 -0.80
C ASN A 187 30.54 12.34 0.01
N MET A 188 30.67 12.52 1.32
CA MET A 188 29.60 12.36 2.31
C MET A 188 28.33 13.16 1.96
N ALA A 189 28.46 14.34 1.34
CA ALA A 189 27.32 15.14 0.93
C ALA A 189 26.41 14.40 -0.07
N PHE A 190 26.98 13.66 -1.02
CA PHE A 190 26.21 12.90 -2.01
C PHE A 190 25.57 11.65 -1.40
N THR A 191 26.28 10.96 -0.50
CA THR A 191 25.72 9.85 0.29
C THR A 191 24.51 10.31 1.10
N LEU A 192 24.63 11.45 1.80
CA LEU A 192 23.53 11.99 2.59
C LEU A 192 22.37 12.41 1.70
N TYR A 193 22.64 13.08 0.58
CA TYR A 193 21.61 13.46 -0.36
C TYR A 193 20.83 12.25 -0.90
N SER A 194 21.54 11.22 -1.39
CA SER A 194 20.93 10.02 -1.99
C SER A 194 20.10 9.26 -0.96
N THR A 195 20.66 9.00 0.23
CA THR A 195 19.99 8.20 1.27
C THR A 195 18.85 8.96 1.96
N LEU A 196 19.01 10.26 2.25
CA LEU A 196 17.95 11.07 2.87
C LEU A 196 16.78 11.28 1.91
N GLY A 197 17.07 11.64 0.66
CA GLY A 197 16.07 11.91 -0.36
C GLY A 197 15.30 10.66 -0.76
N ALA A 198 15.99 9.54 -1.01
CA ALA A 198 15.36 8.31 -1.46
C ALA A 198 14.61 7.56 -0.34
N PHE A 199 15.09 7.63 0.91
CA PHE A 199 14.56 6.77 1.98
C PHE A 199 14.19 7.49 3.27
N TYR A 200 15.12 8.16 3.96
CA TYR A 200 14.87 8.59 5.34
C TYR A 200 13.80 9.69 5.46
N ILE A 201 13.78 10.66 4.55
CA ILE A 201 12.74 11.71 4.55
C ILE A 201 11.36 11.11 4.19
N PRO A 202 11.21 10.33 3.10
CA PRO A 202 9.96 9.62 2.83
C PRO A 202 9.51 8.69 3.97
N LEU A 203 10.43 7.95 4.59
CA LEU A 203 10.15 7.07 5.72
C LEU A 203 9.58 7.87 6.91
N LEU A 204 10.24 8.97 7.29
CA LEU A 204 9.76 9.82 8.38
C LEU A 204 8.36 10.35 8.10
N LEU A 205 8.10 10.80 6.85
CA LEU A 205 6.78 11.24 6.42
C LEU A 205 5.73 10.11 6.56
N ILE A 206 6.04 8.91 6.09
CA ILE A 206 5.16 7.73 6.20
C ILE A 206 4.86 7.42 7.67
N LEU A 207 5.88 7.40 8.54
CA LEU A 207 5.72 7.10 9.96
C LEU A 207 4.85 8.14 10.67
N ILE A 208 5.07 9.44 10.39
CA ILE A 208 4.25 10.52 10.94
C ILE A 208 2.80 10.39 10.47
N LEU A 209 2.57 10.20 9.16
CA LEU A 209 1.23 10.03 8.61
C LEU A 209 0.53 8.81 9.19
N TYR A 210 1.25 7.71 9.38
CA TYR A 210 0.69 6.50 9.96
C TYR A 210 0.32 6.67 11.43
N TYR A 211 1.18 7.32 12.22
CA TYR A 211 0.85 7.68 13.60
C TYR A 211 -0.43 8.53 13.66
N LYS A 212 -0.57 9.51 12.75
CA LYS A 212 -1.76 10.36 12.64
C LYS A 212 -2.99 9.57 12.18
N ILE A 213 -2.86 8.64 11.25
CA ILE A 213 -3.92 7.72 10.82
C ILE A 213 -4.38 6.87 12.01
N TYR A 214 -3.45 6.30 12.76
CA TYR A 214 -3.73 5.48 13.94
C TYR A 214 -4.48 6.27 15.01
N GLN A 215 -4.01 7.49 15.34
CA GLN A 215 -4.71 8.38 16.27
C GLN A 215 -6.13 8.72 15.79
N ALA A 216 -6.29 9.08 14.51
CA ALA A 216 -7.59 9.43 13.95
C ALA A 216 -8.55 8.23 13.98
N ALA A 217 -8.09 7.04 13.59
CA ALA A 217 -8.86 5.80 13.64
C ALA A 217 -9.27 5.44 15.08
N GLN A 218 -8.36 5.57 16.04
CA GLN A 218 -8.64 5.32 17.46
C GLN A 218 -9.66 6.31 18.01
N THR A 219 -9.56 7.59 17.65
CA THR A 219 -10.53 8.62 18.04
C THR A 219 -11.92 8.32 17.48
N LEU A 220 -12.01 7.92 16.21
CA LEU A 220 -13.28 7.52 15.58
C LEU A 220 -13.88 6.28 16.24
N TYR A 221 -13.03 5.32 16.64
CA TYR A 221 -13.45 4.14 17.36
C TYR A 221 -14.09 4.50 18.71
N MET A 222 -13.40 5.29 19.54
CA MET A 222 -13.91 5.69 20.85
C MET A 222 -15.22 6.49 20.75
N ARG A 223 -15.31 7.44 19.80
CA ARG A 223 -16.55 8.21 19.57
C ARG A 223 -17.74 7.33 19.20
N ARG A 224 -17.51 6.27 18.42
CA ARG A 224 -18.56 5.32 18.01
C ARG A 224 -18.96 4.38 19.14
N GLU A 225 -18.04 4.00 20.02
CA GLU A 225 -18.37 3.24 21.23
C GLU A 225 -19.19 4.07 22.21
N ALA A 226 -18.80 5.32 22.46
CA ALA A 226 -19.59 6.25 23.29
C ALA A 226 -21.01 6.44 22.73
N SER A 227 -21.13 6.65 21.41
CA SER A 227 -22.44 6.77 20.74
C SER A 227 -23.31 5.51 20.88
N ARG A 228 -22.69 4.32 20.92
CA ARG A 228 -23.40 3.06 21.15
C ARG A 228 -23.86 2.91 22.60
N ALA A 229 -22.99 3.26 23.55
CA ALA A 229 -23.33 3.23 24.97
C ALA A 229 -24.51 4.17 25.28
N SER A 230 -24.50 5.39 24.74
CA SER A 230 -25.61 6.35 24.88
C SER A 230 -26.92 5.84 24.25
N ARG A 231 -26.87 5.19 23.08
CA ARG A 231 -28.06 4.59 22.45
C ARG A 231 -28.63 3.43 23.28
N HIS A 232 -27.78 2.58 23.84
CA HIS A 232 -28.22 1.49 24.71
C HIS A 232 -28.84 2.01 26.02
N SER A 233 -28.26 3.05 26.63
CA SER A 233 -28.80 3.69 27.83
C SER A 233 -30.18 4.34 27.60
N CYS A 234 -30.38 5.00 26.45
CA CYS A 234 -31.69 5.56 26.07
C CYS A 234 -32.76 4.47 25.83
N MET A 235 -32.36 3.31 25.30
CA MET A 235 -33.29 2.19 25.10
C MET A 235 -33.64 1.45 26.39
N THR A 236 -32.75 1.39 27.38
CA THR A 236 -33.01 0.74 28.68
C THR A 236 -33.76 1.64 29.66
N ASN A 237 -33.59 2.96 29.57
CA ASN A 237 -34.30 3.94 30.42
C ASN A 237 -35.56 4.52 29.76
N GLY A 238 -35.91 4.08 28.56
CA GLY A 238 -37.14 4.45 27.86
C GLY A 238 -38.35 3.67 28.37
N SER A 239 -38.70 3.81 29.65
CA SER A 239 -40.08 3.59 30.08
C SER A 239 -40.94 4.68 29.41
N MET A 240 -41.80 4.27 28.47
CA MET A 240 -42.90 5.11 28.00
C MET A 240 -43.69 5.54 29.24
N ILE A 241 -43.59 6.80 29.64
CA ILE A 241 -44.57 7.41 30.53
C ILE A 241 -45.85 7.49 29.69
N PRO A 242 -46.94 6.79 30.05
CA PRO A 242 -48.22 7.02 29.41
C PRO A 242 -48.66 8.43 29.79
N SER A 243 -48.90 9.30 28.80
CA SER A 243 -49.68 10.52 29.02
C SER A 243 -51.12 10.10 29.37
N THR A 244 -51.35 9.83 30.64
CA THR A 244 -52.68 9.90 31.23
C THR A 244 -52.84 11.33 31.70
N TYR A 245 -53.61 12.13 30.97
CA TYR A 245 -54.15 13.39 31.48
C TYR A 245 -55.31 13.06 32.43
N PRO A 246 -55.29 13.50 33.69
CA PRO A 246 -56.52 13.81 34.41
C PRO A 246 -56.79 15.31 34.28
N ALA A 247 -58.01 15.66 33.88
CA ALA A 247 -58.54 16.99 34.04
C ALA A 247 -58.66 17.32 35.54
N GLY A 248 -58.23 18.51 35.96
CA GLY A 248 -58.44 19.00 37.32
C GLY A 248 -57.73 20.32 37.59
N ASP A 249 -58.53 21.34 37.90
CA ASP A 249 -58.17 22.68 38.41
C ASP A 249 -57.17 22.65 39.56
N GLY A 250 -56.37 23.72 39.68
CA GLY A 250 -55.69 24.04 40.94
C GLY A 250 -54.41 24.84 40.81
N ASP A 251 -54.35 25.91 41.58
CA ASP A 251 -53.39 27.00 41.62
C ASP A 251 -52.08 26.65 42.39
N VAL A 252 -51.09 27.57 42.32
CA VAL A 252 -49.94 27.80 43.24
C VAL A 252 -48.59 27.05 43.05
N ASP A 253 -47.60 27.85 42.59
CA ASP A 253 -46.22 28.11 43.08
C ASP A 253 -45.11 27.03 43.23
N GLY A 254 -43.88 27.43 42.87
CA GLY A 254 -42.62 26.95 43.51
C GLY A 254 -41.59 26.14 42.69
N GLY A 255 -40.47 26.77 42.30
CA GLY A 255 -39.12 26.15 42.38
C GLY A 255 -38.45 25.59 41.11
N PRO A 256 -37.10 25.38 41.13
CA PRO A 256 -36.20 25.99 40.13
C PRO A 256 -35.81 25.13 38.92
N ARG A 257 -35.57 25.84 37.79
CA ARG A 257 -34.99 25.37 36.54
C ARG A 257 -33.57 24.81 36.73
N SER A 258 -33.29 23.69 36.06
CA SER A 258 -31.94 23.20 35.78
C SER A 258 -31.79 22.96 34.26
N PRO A 259 -30.58 23.08 33.68
CA PRO A 259 -30.40 23.57 32.31
C PRO A 259 -30.50 22.48 31.24
N GLU A 260 -31.17 22.81 30.12
CA GLU A 260 -31.14 22.02 28.88
C GLU A 260 -29.75 22.04 28.22
N PRO A 261 -29.27 20.91 27.67
CA PRO A 261 -28.10 20.92 26.80
C PRO A 261 -28.47 21.36 25.39
N VAL A 262 -27.96 22.53 25.02
CA VAL A 262 -28.02 23.13 23.68
C VAL A 262 -27.47 22.15 22.63
N SER A 263 -28.32 21.79 21.67
CA SER A 263 -27.89 21.15 20.41
C SER A 263 -27.63 22.23 19.34
N PRO A 264 -26.61 22.10 18.47
CA PRO A 264 -26.30 23.13 17.49
C PRO A 264 -27.35 23.18 16.36
N PRO A 265 -27.70 24.37 15.83
CA PRO A 265 -28.78 24.51 14.86
C PRO A 265 -28.34 24.07 13.46
N GLU A 266 -29.15 23.24 12.80
CA GLU A 266 -29.11 23.05 11.36
C GLU A 266 -29.55 24.34 10.66
N LYS A 267 -28.63 24.97 9.94
CA LYS A 267 -28.93 26.09 9.05
C LYS A 267 -29.66 25.57 7.80
N SER A 268 -30.96 25.76 7.75
CA SER A 268 -31.73 25.76 6.50
C SER A 268 -31.98 27.21 6.10
N TYR A 269 -31.37 27.65 4.99
CA TYR A 269 -31.65 28.95 4.38
C TYR A 269 -32.99 28.89 3.64
N SER A 270 -33.84 29.88 3.89
CA SER A 270 -35.08 30.18 3.18
C SER A 270 -34.92 31.48 2.39
N GLU A 271 -35.59 31.55 1.23
CA GLU A 271 -35.94 32.78 0.51
C GLU A 271 -37.19 32.52 -0.38
N PRO A 272 -37.95 33.54 -0.82
CA PRO A 272 -39.30 33.77 -0.31
C PRO A 272 -40.45 33.68 -1.35
N SER A 273 -41.64 33.79 -0.75
CA SER A 273 -43.03 33.87 -1.22
C SER A 273 -43.37 34.55 -2.55
N ASN A 274 -44.46 34.07 -3.20
CA ASN A 274 -45.55 34.89 -3.73
C ASN A 274 -46.91 34.15 -3.74
N GLU A 275 -47.96 34.96 -3.65
CA GLU A 275 -49.39 34.81 -3.32
C GLU A 275 -50.28 33.77 -4.09
N GLU A 276 -51.05 32.97 -3.31
CA GLU A 276 -52.52 32.65 -3.29
C GLU A 276 -53.44 32.39 -4.56
N PRO A 277 -54.67 31.78 -4.45
CA PRO A 277 -55.04 30.42 -4.92
C PRO A 277 -56.31 30.40 -5.84
N PRO A 278 -57.29 29.44 -5.88
CA PRO A 278 -57.38 28.00 -5.49
C PRO A 278 -58.08 27.05 -6.55
N ARG A 279 -58.04 25.72 -6.32
CA ARG A 279 -59.17 24.72 -6.41
C ARG A 279 -58.69 23.29 -6.75
N GLU A 280 -58.92 22.30 -5.87
CA GLU A 280 -59.85 21.18 -6.11
C GLU A 280 -59.82 20.08 -5.03
N ARG A 281 -61.00 19.90 -4.41
CA ARG A 281 -61.67 18.70 -3.86
C ARG A 281 -60.86 17.54 -3.24
N VAL A 282 -61.05 17.47 -1.94
CA VAL A 282 -61.13 16.26 -1.09
C VAL A 282 -62.00 15.16 -1.72
N ARG A 283 -61.50 13.92 -1.75
CA ARG A 283 -62.34 12.72 -1.66
C ARG A 283 -61.63 11.64 -0.83
N ALA A 284 -61.98 11.60 0.45
CA ALA A 284 -61.65 10.49 1.35
C ALA A 284 -62.52 9.27 0.98
N SER A 285 -61.90 8.12 0.74
CA SER A 285 -62.59 6.83 0.63
C SER A 285 -62.24 6.00 1.87
N VAL A 286 -63.21 5.86 2.77
CA VAL A 286 -63.15 5.01 3.95
C VAL A 286 -63.38 3.56 3.50
N LYS A 287 -62.43 2.66 3.78
CA LYS A 287 -62.64 1.20 3.73
C LYS A 287 -62.59 0.64 5.15
N PRO A 288 -63.49 -0.29 5.53
CA PRO A 288 -63.60 -0.79 6.89
C PRO A 288 -62.41 -1.70 7.23
N ILE A 289 -61.90 -1.52 8.45
CA ILE A 289 -60.87 -2.34 9.06
C ILE A 289 -61.55 -3.55 9.72
N HIS A 290 -61.27 -4.75 9.23
CA HIS A 290 -61.43 -5.99 10.00
C HIS A 290 -60.19 -6.88 9.84
N GLY A 291 -59.60 -7.23 10.98
CA GLY A 291 -58.66 -8.35 11.15
C GLY A 291 -57.27 -8.18 10.52
N LYS A 292 -56.30 -7.60 11.26
CA LYS A 292 -54.85 -7.84 11.08
C LYS A 292 -54.00 -7.24 12.22
N SER A 293 -54.34 -7.52 13.48
CA SER A 293 -53.48 -7.11 14.61
C SER A 293 -52.16 -7.93 14.66
N ARG A 294 -52.20 -9.21 14.30
CA ARG A 294 -51.06 -10.14 14.48
C ARG A 294 -49.94 -10.07 13.42
N ARG A 295 -50.14 -9.36 12.30
CA ARG A 295 -49.18 -9.30 11.17
C ARG A 295 -48.34 -8.01 11.15
N ARG A 296 -48.64 -7.06 12.04
CA ARG A 296 -47.94 -5.76 12.13
C ARG A 296 -46.78 -5.79 13.15
N GLU A 297 -46.90 -6.57 14.22
CA GLU A 297 -45.83 -6.75 15.22
C GLU A 297 -44.60 -7.49 14.64
N THR A 298 -44.82 -8.61 13.93
CA THR A 298 -43.73 -9.38 13.30
C THR A 298 -42.99 -8.58 12.22
N ARG A 299 -43.66 -7.69 11.48
CA ARG A 299 -43.03 -6.83 10.47
C ARG A 299 -42.24 -5.67 11.08
N ASN A 300 -42.65 -5.20 12.25
CA ASN A 300 -41.88 -4.19 13.01
C ASN A 300 -40.68 -4.82 13.72
N GLU A 301 -40.77 -6.03 14.27
CA GLU A 301 -39.61 -6.77 14.81
C GLU A 301 -38.59 -7.10 13.72
N SER A 302 -39.04 -7.51 12.54
CA SER A 302 -38.17 -7.78 11.38
C SER A 302 -37.43 -6.52 10.88
N ARG A 303 -38.08 -5.34 10.94
CA ARG A 303 -37.45 -4.06 10.62
C ARG A 303 -36.52 -3.57 11.74
N ARG A 304 -36.86 -3.83 13.01
CA ARG A 304 -36.04 -3.46 14.18
C ARG A 304 -34.77 -4.32 14.28
N SER A 305 -34.83 -5.59 13.89
CA SER A 305 -33.66 -6.48 13.78
C SER A 305 -32.77 -6.14 12.57
N GLN A 306 -33.33 -5.69 11.45
CA GLN A 306 -32.55 -5.18 10.31
C GLN A 306 -31.83 -3.85 10.62
N PHE A 307 -32.47 -2.93 11.34
CA PHE A 307 -31.84 -1.67 11.77
C PHE A 307 -30.79 -1.86 12.89
N GLN A 308 -30.86 -2.93 13.68
CA GLN A 308 -29.86 -3.28 14.69
C GLN A 308 -28.64 -4.04 14.12
N GLN A 309 -28.75 -4.68 12.96
CA GLN A 309 -27.63 -5.38 12.32
C GLN A 309 -26.64 -4.45 11.59
N GLY A 310 -27.04 -3.23 11.24
CA GLY A 310 -26.13 -2.19 10.76
C GLY A 310 -25.59 -1.38 11.94
N PRO A 311 -24.51 -1.81 12.63
CA PRO A 311 -23.16 -1.30 12.33
C PRO A 311 -22.01 -2.31 12.61
N ARG A 312 -22.27 -3.60 12.86
CA ARG A 312 -21.18 -4.56 13.19
C ARG A 312 -20.24 -4.81 12.00
N ILE A 313 -20.77 -4.85 10.79
CA ILE A 313 -20.02 -5.11 9.55
C ILE A 313 -19.09 -3.94 9.18
N SER A 314 -19.49 -2.69 9.46
CA SER A 314 -18.71 -1.48 9.16
C SER A 314 -17.42 -1.36 10.00
N ASN A 315 -17.49 -1.73 11.28
CA ASN A 315 -16.36 -1.55 12.21
C ASN A 315 -15.27 -2.61 12.03
N ALA A 316 -15.64 -3.82 11.64
CA ALA A 316 -14.67 -4.86 11.27
C ALA A 316 -13.96 -4.53 9.95
N ARG A 317 -14.68 -3.98 8.96
CA ARG A 317 -14.13 -3.59 7.66
C ARG A 317 -13.15 -2.42 7.76
N GLU A 318 -13.44 -1.42 8.60
CA GLU A 318 -12.52 -0.29 8.84
C GLU A 318 -11.30 -0.67 9.68
N ARG A 319 -11.44 -1.51 10.73
CA ARG A 319 -10.28 -2.04 11.48
C ARG A 319 -9.32 -2.83 10.59
N ARG A 320 -9.86 -3.63 9.67
CA ARG A 320 -9.07 -4.38 8.68
C ARG A 320 -8.31 -3.44 7.73
N ALA A 321 -8.93 -2.34 7.31
CA ALA A 321 -8.29 -1.38 6.42
C ALA A 321 -7.09 -0.67 7.07
N ALA A 322 -7.22 -0.23 8.33
CA ALA A 322 -6.10 0.37 9.07
C ALA A 322 -4.98 -0.65 9.37
N SER A 323 -5.34 -1.89 9.72
CA SER A 323 -4.39 -2.98 9.94
C SER A 323 -3.63 -3.36 8.66
N THR A 324 -4.26 -3.32 7.49
CA THR A 324 -3.61 -3.60 6.21
C THR A 324 -2.53 -2.56 5.90
N LEU A 325 -2.80 -1.28 6.16
CA LEU A 325 -1.81 -0.21 5.95
C LEU A 325 -0.60 -0.34 6.89
N GLY A 326 -0.84 -0.73 8.15
CA GLY A 326 0.24 -1.02 9.10
C GLY A 326 1.15 -2.16 8.66
N LEU A 327 0.57 -3.21 8.07
CA LEU A 327 1.34 -4.34 7.53
C LEU A 327 2.20 -3.91 6.33
N ILE A 328 1.65 -3.10 5.42
CA ILE A 328 2.40 -2.59 4.25
C ILE A 328 3.62 -1.78 4.72
N ILE A 329 3.42 -0.87 5.68
CA ILE A 329 4.50 -0.01 6.18
C ILE A 329 5.52 -0.83 6.96
N GLY A 330 5.07 -1.78 7.79
CA GLY A 330 5.97 -2.66 8.53
C GLY A 330 6.84 -3.52 7.60
N ALA A 331 6.24 -4.12 6.58
CA ALA A 331 6.97 -4.87 5.56
C ALA A 331 7.99 -4.00 4.83
N PHE A 332 7.60 -2.79 4.45
CA PHE A 332 8.49 -1.82 3.80
C PHE A 332 9.73 -1.52 4.65
N VAL A 333 9.54 -1.19 5.94
CA VAL A 333 10.65 -0.89 6.86
C VAL A 333 11.58 -2.09 7.02
N ILE A 334 11.03 -3.29 7.19
CA ILE A 334 11.83 -4.52 7.34
C ILE A 334 12.65 -4.79 6.07
N CYS A 335 12.09 -4.54 4.89
CA CYS A 335 12.77 -4.78 3.62
C CYS A 335 13.90 -3.78 3.34
N TRP A 336 13.66 -2.49 3.58
CA TRP A 336 14.55 -1.43 3.10
C TRP A 336 15.48 -0.83 4.15
N LEU A 337 15.05 -0.74 5.42
CA LEU A 337 15.88 -0.12 6.46
C LEU A 337 17.27 -0.77 6.59
N PRO A 338 17.42 -2.11 6.56
CA PRO A 338 18.73 -2.74 6.65
C PRO A 338 19.70 -2.32 5.53
N PHE A 339 19.22 -2.23 4.30
CA PHE A 339 20.02 -1.79 3.15
C PHE A 339 20.48 -0.34 3.31
N PHE A 340 19.57 0.59 3.62
CA PHE A 340 19.93 2.00 3.77
C PHE A 340 20.87 2.25 4.95
N VAL A 341 20.72 1.50 6.06
CA VAL A 341 21.68 1.54 7.16
C VAL A 341 23.06 1.08 6.69
N LYS A 342 23.16 -0.01 5.93
CA LYS A 342 24.42 -0.48 5.34
C LYS A 342 25.04 0.58 4.43
N GLU A 343 24.26 1.20 3.55
CA GLU A 343 24.73 2.26 2.64
C GLU A 343 25.29 3.46 3.39
N VAL A 344 24.62 3.94 4.43
CA VAL A 344 25.16 5.03 5.25
C VAL A 344 26.45 4.62 5.96
N ILE A 345 26.50 3.43 6.55
CA ILE A 345 27.69 2.96 7.28
C ILE A 345 28.89 2.84 6.34
N VAL A 346 28.76 2.11 5.23
CA VAL A 346 29.87 1.84 4.30
C VAL A 346 30.38 3.12 3.64
N ASN A 347 29.49 4.07 3.30
CA ASN A 347 29.89 5.30 2.61
C ASN A 347 30.29 6.45 3.56
N THR A 348 30.21 6.29 4.88
CA THR A 348 30.64 7.31 5.86
C THR A 348 31.77 6.86 6.78
N CYS A 349 31.97 5.54 6.91
CA CYS A 349 33.03 4.95 7.72
C CYS A 349 34.12 4.37 6.81
N ASN A 350 35.29 5.01 6.78
CA ASN A 350 36.42 4.63 5.92
C ASN A 350 36.98 3.22 6.19
N SER A 351 36.66 2.60 7.33
CA SER A 351 37.13 1.27 7.70
C SER A 351 36.01 0.23 7.78
N CYS A 352 34.78 0.60 7.41
CA CYS A 352 33.63 -0.29 7.49
C CYS A 352 33.36 -0.90 6.12
N SER A 353 33.60 -2.20 5.99
CA SER A 353 33.24 -2.98 4.81
C SER A 353 32.14 -3.98 5.15
N THR A 354 31.29 -4.27 4.17
CA THR A 354 30.31 -5.37 4.24
C THR A 354 30.74 -6.43 3.23
N SER A 355 30.57 -7.71 3.55
CA SER A 355 30.84 -8.78 2.58
C SER A 355 29.89 -8.66 1.38
N VAL A 356 30.32 -9.12 0.21
CA VAL A 356 29.52 -9.04 -1.03
C VAL A 356 28.20 -9.77 -0.85
N GLU A 357 28.21 -10.94 -0.20
CA GLU A 357 27.02 -11.76 0.03
C GLU A 357 26.00 -11.04 0.92
N MET A 358 26.47 -10.31 1.93
CA MET A 358 25.60 -9.53 2.80
C MET A 358 25.05 -8.31 2.04
N ALA A 359 25.85 -7.64 1.21
CA ALA A 359 25.36 -6.55 0.36
C ALA A 359 24.28 -7.02 -0.62
N ASP A 360 24.50 -8.16 -1.29
CA ASP A 360 23.53 -8.78 -2.20
C ASP A 360 22.25 -9.19 -1.45
N PHE A 361 22.39 -9.82 -0.29
CA PHE A 361 21.26 -10.21 0.55
C PHE A 361 20.41 -9.01 0.95
N LEU A 362 21.02 -7.93 1.43
CA LEU A 362 20.31 -6.72 1.84
C LEU A 362 19.62 -6.04 0.65
N THR A 363 20.25 -6.06 -0.52
CA THR A 363 19.66 -5.54 -1.77
C THR A 363 18.42 -6.34 -2.16
N TRP A 364 18.52 -7.68 -2.16
CA TRP A 364 17.38 -8.56 -2.47
C TRP A 364 16.28 -8.54 -1.42
N LEU A 365 16.62 -8.28 -0.15
CA LEU A 365 15.65 -8.03 0.90
C LEU A 365 14.83 -6.76 0.59
N GLY A 366 15.45 -5.72 0.03
CA GLY A 366 14.75 -4.54 -0.50
C GLY A 366 13.82 -4.89 -1.67
N TYR A 367 14.32 -5.65 -2.66
CA TYR A 367 13.54 -6.12 -3.80
C TYR A 367 12.35 -7.00 -3.43
N LEU A 368 12.42 -7.73 -2.30
CA LEU A 368 11.32 -8.53 -1.79
C LEU A 368 10.07 -7.68 -1.48
N ASN A 369 10.23 -6.38 -1.20
CA ASN A 369 9.11 -5.47 -1.02
C ASN A 369 8.15 -5.45 -2.23
N SER A 370 8.70 -5.52 -3.44
CA SER A 370 7.95 -5.55 -4.71
C SER A 370 7.07 -6.81 -4.84
N LEU A 371 7.44 -7.90 -4.16
CA LEU A 371 6.63 -9.12 -4.06
C LEU A 371 5.55 -9.02 -2.96
N ILE A 372 5.93 -8.48 -1.81
CA ILE A 372 5.07 -8.43 -0.62
C ILE A 372 3.84 -7.54 -0.87
N ASN A 373 3.99 -6.44 -1.61
CA ASN A 373 2.89 -5.50 -1.89
C ASN A 373 1.63 -6.19 -2.49
N PRO A 374 1.70 -6.89 -3.64
CA PRO A 374 0.58 -7.69 -4.16
C PRO A 374 0.02 -8.74 -3.19
N LEU A 375 0.88 -9.40 -2.41
CA LEU A 375 0.43 -10.41 -1.43
C LEU A 375 -0.43 -9.77 -0.35
N ILE A 376 -0.04 -8.61 0.16
CA ILE A 376 -0.83 -7.88 1.16
C ILE A 376 -2.19 -7.46 0.55
N TYR A 377 -2.20 -6.94 -0.68
CA TYR A 377 -3.46 -6.55 -1.33
C TYR A 377 -4.40 -7.74 -1.52
N THR A 378 -3.89 -8.88 -1.99
CA THR A 378 -4.71 -10.06 -2.28
C THR A 378 -5.23 -10.76 -1.03
N ILE A 379 -4.47 -10.78 0.06
CA ILE A 379 -4.86 -11.43 1.30
C ILE A 379 -5.84 -10.57 2.10
N PHE A 380 -5.58 -9.26 2.22
CA PHE A 380 -6.29 -8.40 3.16
C PHE A 380 -7.34 -7.48 2.51
N ASN A 381 -7.31 -7.30 1.18
CA ASN A 381 -8.35 -6.56 0.47
C ASN A 381 -9.33 -7.51 -0.25
N GLU A 382 -10.51 -7.67 0.34
CA GLU A 382 -11.58 -8.55 -0.17
C GLU A 382 -12.02 -8.22 -1.61
N ASP A 383 -11.96 -6.95 -2.02
CA ASP A 383 -12.34 -6.55 -3.37
C ASP A 383 -11.28 -7.02 -4.39
N PHE A 384 -9.99 -6.90 -4.04
CA PHE A 384 -8.90 -7.47 -4.83
C PHE A 384 -8.93 -9.00 -4.83
N LYS A 385 -9.11 -9.63 -3.67
CA LYS A 385 -9.20 -11.09 -3.54
C LYS A 385 -10.27 -11.68 -4.47
N LYS A 386 -11.46 -11.08 -4.52
CA LYS A 386 -12.55 -11.51 -5.41
C LYS A 386 -12.23 -11.27 -6.88
N ALA A 387 -11.59 -10.15 -7.21
CA ALA A 387 -11.16 -9.88 -8.58
C ALA A 387 -10.11 -10.91 -9.04
N PHE A 388 -9.11 -11.20 -8.21
CA PHE A 388 -8.09 -12.21 -8.46
C PHE A 388 -8.69 -13.61 -8.66
N GLN A 389 -9.60 -14.03 -7.79
CA GLN A 389 -10.28 -15.33 -7.91
C GLN A 389 -11.05 -15.47 -9.23
N ARG A 390 -11.66 -14.38 -9.73
CA ARG A 390 -12.37 -14.38 -11.01
C ARG A 390 -11.41 -14.48 -12.19
N LEU A 391 -10.30 -13.76 -12.15
CA LEU A 391 -9.25 -13.81 -13.18
C LEU A 391 -8.64 -15.21 -13.28
N VAL A 392 -8.22 -15.79 -12.14
CA VAL A 392 -7.58 -17.13 -12.13
C VAL A 392 -8.55 -18.23 -12.55
N ARG A 393 -9.84 -18.13 -12.18
CA ARG A 393 -10.87 -19.11 -12.57
C ARG A 393 -11.44 -18.87 -13.97
N CYS A 394 -10.89 -17.92 -14.74
CA CYS A 394 -11.39 -17.51 -16.07
C CYS A 394 -12.92 -17.34 -16.11
N THR A 395 -13.53 -16.88 -15.01
CA THR A 395 -14.99 -16.84 -14.90
C THR A 395 -15.48 -15.56 -15.58
N HIS A 396 -16.06 -15.73 -16.78
CA HIS A 396 -16.61 -14.74 -17.70
C HIS A 396 -16.65 -13.28 -17.21
N TYR A 397 -15.76 -12.46 -17.79
CA TYR A 397 -15.93 -11.02 -17.91
C TYR A 397 -16.65 -10.74 -19.25
N LEU A 398 -17.93 -11.09 -19.33
CA LEU A 398 -18.84 -10.54 -20.35
C LEU A 398 -19.79 -9.55 -19.68
#